data_AF-A0A1X6MR37-F1
#
_entry.id   AF-A0A1X6MR37-F1
#
_cell.length_a   1.000
_cell.length_b   1.000
_cell.length_c   1.000
_cell.angle_alpha   90.00
_cell.angle_beta   90.00
_cell.angle_gamma   90.00
#
_symmetry.space_group_name_H-M   'P 1'
#
loop_
_entity.id
_entity.type
_entity.pdbx_description
1 polymer ?
#
loop_
_entity_poly.entity_id
_entity_poly.type
_entity_poly.pdbx_seq_one_letter_code
_entity_poly.pdbx_strand_id
1 'polypeptide(L)'
;MASRKLPECWGHRGASAAYPENTLASFEAAIREGADGIESDVHVSRDDVVIMFHDPTLERTTNGKGWIKDKNWYGPDGMEHLRTIKEPHQPIPTFADTVALLMKPENQHMKLNVDVKVSNDPPRLFALMHKIISAQPAWEAALAPRIVLGLWHTHFVLHAREILPYCTMSHIGNDVCLARQFFWDNCVLFSMRFPLMASVEGQRFLRECKAAGKQVAVWTVNDRDEMVEAVRWGVDVILTDVPLTYLELRETLEKDYDRTVAQHSRMFLWTTLRFFYPFVLMRSLLTRFFMARIAGPMQRLPPARAEKAGKA
;
A
#
# COMPACT_ATOMS: atom_id res chain seq x y z
N MET A 1 -4.85 -16.88 -28.24
CA MET A 1 -5.57 -16.39 -27.05
C MET A 1 -4.71 -15.30 -26.44
N ALA A 2 -5.26 -14.13 -26.11
CA ALA A 2 -4.48 -13.11 -25.41
C ALA A 2 -4.04 -13.68 -24.05
N SER A 3 -2.75 -13.57 -23.72
CA SER A 3 -2.23 -13.97 -22.42
C SER A 3 -3.02 -13.23 -21.32
N ARG A 4 -3.62 -13.98 -20.39
CA ARG A 4 -4.39 -13.40 -19.29
C ARG A 4 -3.41 -12.75 -18.33
N LYS A 5 -3.47 -11.42 -18.18
CA LYS A 5 -2.65 -10.70 -17.19
C LYS A 5 -3.13 -11.08 -15.79
N LEU A 6 -2.27 -11.75 -15.02
CA LEU A 6 -2.52 -12.05 -13.61
C LEU A 6 -2.10 -10.87 -12.72
N PRO A 7 -2.69 -10.73 -11.52
CA PRO A 7 -2.34 -9.65 -10.59
C PRO A 7 -0.85 -9.68 -10.19
N GLU A 8 -0.28 -8.50 -10.02
CA GLU A 8 1.03 -8.31 -9.38
C GLU A 8 0.98 -8.79 -7.92
N CYS A 9 2.08 -9.34 -7.43
CA CYS A 9 2.28 -9.76 -6.05
C CYS A 9 2.98 -8.64 -5.28
N TRP A 10 2.29 -7.99 -4.35
CA TRP A 10 2.91 -7.01 -3.46
C TRP A 10 2.97 -7.52 -2.03
N GLY A 11 4.16 -7.51 -1.42
CA GLY A 11 4.34 -7.94 -0.04
C GLY A 11 3.84 -6.89 0.95
N HIS A 12 2.77 -7.18 1.68
CA HIS A 12 2.21 -6.30 2.71
C HIS A 12 3.15 -6.23 3.91
N ARG A 13 3.80 -5.07 4.08
CA ARG A 13 4.92 -4.85 5.02
C ARG A 13 6.11 -5.78 4.77
N GLY A 14 6.31 -6.19 3.51
CA GLY A 14 7.26 -7.22 3.09
C GLY A 14 6.67 -8.63 3.13
N ALA A 15 7.51 -9.66 3.33
CA ALA A 15 7.10 -11.03 3.64
C ALA A 15 6.78 -11.17 5.14
N SER A 16 5.79 -10.42 5.62
CA SER A 16 5.54 -10.15 7.04
C SER A 16 5.01 -11.37 7.83
N ALA A 17 4.49 -12.39 7.15
CA ALA A 17 4.19 -13.66 7.79
C ALA A 17 5.46 -14.39 8.25
N ALA A 18 6.51 -14.41 7.42
CA ALA A 18 7.76 -15.11 7.71
C ALA A 18 8.74 -14.26 8.55
N TYR A 19 8.85 -12.96 8.24
CA TYR A 19 9.80 -12.03 8.88
C TYR A 19 9.07 -10.98 9.72
N PRO A 20 9.76 -10.22 10.60
CA PRO A 20 9.14 -9.08 11.27
C PRO A 20 8.69 -8.02 10.26
N GLU A 21 7.44 -7.58 10.35
CA GLU A 21 6.84 -6.58 9.45
C GLU A 21 7.66 -5.29 9.41
N ASN A 22 7.65 -4.61 8.26
CA ASN A 22 8.33 -3.33 8.06
C ASN A 22 9.83 -3.37 8.45
N THR A 23 10.55 -4.38 7.97
CA THR A 23 12.01 -4.52 8.15
C THR A 23 12.70 -4.76 6.81
N LEU A 24 13.99 -4.38 6.70
CA LEU A 24 14.76 -4.69 5.49
C LEU A 24 14.81 -6.19 5.21
N ALA A 25 14.92 -7.03 6.24
CA ALA A 25 14.87 -8.48 6.08
C ALA A 25 13.56 -8.96 5.45
N SER A 26 12.41 -8.40 5.88
CA SER A 26 11.11 -8.73 5.30
C SER A 26 10.95 -8.23 3.86
N PHE A 27 11.48 -7.05 3.55
CA PHE A 27 11.47 -6.51 2.17
C PHE A 27 12.37 -7.33 1.25
N GLU A 28 13.60 -7.63 1.66
CA GLU A 28 14.56 -8.44 0.91
C GLU A 28 14.05 -9.87 0.70
N ALA A 29 13.32 -10.44 1.67
CA ALA A 29 12.66 -11.73 1.51
C ALA A 29 11.60 -11.68 0.41
N ALA A 30 10.67 -10.71 0.45
CA ALA A 30 9.64 -10.56 -0.59
C ALA A 30 10.25 -10.38 -1.99
N ILE A 31 11.30 -9.56 -2.11
CA ILE A 31 12.03 -9.36 -3.38
C ILE A 31 12.62 -10.69 -3.87
N ARG A 32 13.30 -11.44 -3.00
CA ARG A 32 13.93 -12.72 -3.33
C ARG A 32 12.93 -13.79 -3.73
N GLU A 33 11.74 -13.77 -3.14
CA GLU A 33 10.62 -14.65 -3.51
C GLU A 33 10.08 -14.34 -4.91
N GLY A 34 10.31 -13.12 -5.42
CA GLY A 34 9.87 -12.67 -6.75
C GLY A 34 8.64 -11.76 -6.73
N ALA A 35 8.39 -11.06 -5.62
CA ALA A 35 7.33 -10.05 -5.55
C ALA A 35 7.59 -8.92 -6.58
N ASP A 36 6.52 -8.35 -7.12
CA ASP A 36 6.59 -7.23 -8.07
C ASP A 36 6.66 -5.87 -7.33
N GLY A 37 6.25 -5.87 -6.07
CA GLY A 37 6.21 -4.68 -5.21
C GLY A 37 6.29 -5.04 -3.73
N ILE A 38 6.61 -4.06 -2.92
CA ILE A 38 6.46 -4.11 -1.47
C ILE A 38 5.56 -2.96 -1.03
N GLU A 39 4.80 -3.19 0.03
CA GLU A 39 4.04 -2.16 0.71
C GLU A 39 4.64 -1.91 2.09
N SER A 40 4.64 -0.66 2.53
CA SER A 40 5.08 -0.27 3.86
C SER A 40 4.39 1.02 4.31
N ASP A 41 4.46 1.30 5.60
CA ASP A 41 3.79 2.38 6.28
C ASP A 41 4.79 3.44 6.73
N VAL A 42 4.43 4.73 6.69
CA VAL A 42 5.35 5.80 7.10
C VAL A 42 4.87 6.65 8.28
N HIS A 43 5.80 6.93 9.19
CA HIS A 43 5.71 7.98 10.22
C HIS A 43 6.96 8.85 10.21
N VAL A 44 6.88 10.03 10.83
CA VAL A 44 8.01 10.95 11.00
C VAL A 44 8.37 11.06 12.49
N SER A 45 9.65 10.88 12.81
CA SER A 45 10.19 11.11 14.16
C SER A 45 10.15 12.60 14.54
N ARG A 46 10.49 12.91 15.80
CA ARG A 46 10.59 14.30 16.28
C ARG A 46 11.67 15.10 15.55
N ASP A 47 12.77 14.44 15.18
CA ASP A 47 13.96 14.99 14.51
C ASP A 47 13.97 14.70 12.98
N ASP A 48 12.78 14.65 12.37
CA ASP A 48 12.58 14.67 10.91
C ASP A 48 13.11 13.44 10.14
N VAL A 49 13.19 12.28 10.79
CA VAL A 49 13.48 11.01 10.12
C VAL A 49 12.18 10.31 9.75
N VAL A 50 12.00 10.01 8.45
CA VAL A 50 10.88 9.22 7.94
C VAL A 50 11.20 7.74 8.15
N ILE A 51 10.36 7.04 8.89
CA ILE A 51 10.57 5.65 9.29
C ILE A 51 9.48 4.74 8.71
N MET A 52 9.86 3.49 8.43
CA MET A 52 8.95 2.44 7.97
C MET A 52 8.32 1.73 9.17
N PHE A 53 7.08 2.07 9.50
CA PHE A 53 6.40 1.54 10.68
C PHE A 53 4.88 1.70 10.60
N HIS A 54 4.10 0.69 11.02
CA HIS A 54 2.65 0.73 10.87
C HIS A 54 1.95 1.59 11.92
N ASP A 55 2.16 1.25 13.20
CA ASP A 55 1.45 1.87 14.31
C ASP A 55 2.05 3.25 14.64
N PRO A 56 1.27 4.19 15.19
CA PRO A 56 1.85 5.46 15.65
C PRO A 56 2.67 5.32 16.94
N THR A 57 2.65 4.15 17.59
CA THR A 57 3.40 3.83 18.81
C THR A 57 4.22 2.55 18.65
N LEU A 58 5.28 2.41 19.44
CA LEU A 58 6.35 1.42 19.22
C LEU A 58 6.07 0.01 19.78
N GLU A 59 5.15 -0.12 20.73
CA GLU A 59 5.07 -1.25 21.66
C GLU A 59 4.63 -2.57 21.02
N ARG A 60 3.84 -2.52 19.95
CA ARG A 60 3.28 -3.74 19.36
C ARG A 60 4.37 -4.62 18.73
N THR A 61 5.37 -4.01 18.11
CA THR A 61 6.34 -4.72 17.26
C THR A 61 7.79 -4.51 17.66
N THR A 62 8.10 -3.65 18.64
CA THR A 62 9.48 -3.38 19.08
C THR A 62 9.61 -3.43 20.60
N ASN A 63 10.86 -3.45 21.06
CA ASN A 63 11.20 -3.30 22.48
C ASN A 63 11.06 -1.85 23.01
N GLY A 64 10.63 -0.88 22.18
CA GLY A 64 10.40 0.50 22.56
C GLY A 64 8.98 0.78 23.06
N LYS A 65 8.76 2.00 23.58
CA LYS A 65 7.45 2.48 24.04
C LYS A 65 7.23 3.95 23.67
N GLY A 66 5.98 4.38 23.54
CA GLY A 66 5.57 5.75 23.28
C GLY A 66 5.32 6.03 21.80
N TRP A 67 4.89 7.27 21.54
CA TRP A 67 4.56 7.77 20.21
C TRP A 67 5.82 8.10 19.41
N ILE A 68 5.86 7.67 18.15
CA ILE A 68 6.99 7.93 17.24
C ILE A 68 7.23 9.43 17.07
N LYS A 69 6.16 10.21 16.88
CA LYS A 69 6.23 11.66 16.66
C LYS A 69 6.87 12.44 17.82
N ASP A 70 6.90 11.87 19.02
CA ASP A 70 7.41 12.53 20.23
C ASP A 70 8.87 12.14 20.54
N LYS A 71 9.47 11.24 19.74
CA LYS A 71 10.80 10.68 19.98
C LYS A 71 11.80 11.05 18.89
N ASN A 72 13.05 11.25 19.29
CA ASN A 72 14.15 11.38 18.35
C ASN A 72 14.51 10.00 17.77
N TRP A 73 14.88 9.99 16.50
CA TRP A 73 15.51 8.88 15.85
C TRP A 73 16.96 8.71 16.34
N TYR A 74 17.69 9.83 16.39
CA TYR A 74 19.12 9.82 16.73
C TYR A 74 19.38 10.05 18.22
N GLY A 75 20.53 9.53 18.68
CA GLY A 75 21.12 9.81 19.99
C GLY A 75 21.10 8.61 20.93
N PRO A 76 21.63 8.74 22.17
CA PRO A 76 21.82 7.60 23.07
C PRO A 76 20.54 6.81 23.40
N ASP A 77 19.41 7.51 23.47
CA ASP A 77 18.07 6.94 23.67
C ASP A 77 17.22 6.96 22.38
N GLY A 78 17.89 7.09 21.23
CA GLY A 78 17.28 7.21 19.90
C GLY A 78 16.60 5.93 19.44
N MET A 79 15.57 6.08 18.60
CA MET A 79 14.86 4.93 18.03
C MET A 79 15.73 4.04 17.14
N GLU A 80 16.88 4.52 16.65
CA GLU A 80 17.85 3.74 15.84
C GLU A 80 18.39 2.48 16.57
N HIS A 81 18.33 2.48 17.90
CA HIS A 81 18.77 1.35 18.73
C HIS A 81 17.66 0.32 18.99
N LEU A 82 16.40 0.63 18.66
CA LEU A 82 15.29 -0.28 18.89
C LEU A 82 15.34 -1.49 17.97
N ARG A 83 14.78 -2.61 18.44
CA ARG A 83 14.71 -3.86 17.69
C ARG A 83 13.30 -4.42 17.71
N THR A 84 12.92 -5.10 16.63
CA THR A 84 11.65 -5.82 16.56
C THR A 84 11.56 -6.89 17.64
N ILE A 85 10.35 -7.21 18.12
CA ILE A 85 10.16 -8.31 19.09
C ILE A 85 10.07 -9.68 18.43
N LYS A 86 9.64 -9.74 17.17
CA LYS A 86 9.61 -10.97 16.38
C LYS A 86 11.03 -11.27 15.89
N GLU A 87 11.41 -12.55 15.93
CA GLU A 87 12.69 -13.04 15.40
C GLU A 87 12.64 -13.18 13.86
N PRO A 88 13.79 -13.01 13.16
CA PRO A 88 15.06 -12.51 13.69
C PRO A 88 14.92 -11.03 14.11
N HIS A 89 15.41 -10.64 15.27
CA HIS A 89 15.34 -9.25 15.73
C HIS A 89 16.05 -8.29 14.76
N GLN A 90 15.31 -7.32 14.21
CA GLN A 90 15.81 -6.36 13.19
C GLN A 90 15.70 -4.91 13.69
N PRO A 91 16.53 -3.98 13.17
CA PRO A 91 16.29 -2.55 13.31
C PRO A 91 15.04 -2.11 12.55
N ILE A 92 14.48 -0.96 12.93
CA ILE A 92 13.45 -0.26 12.16
C ILE A 92 14.13 0.35 10.91
N PRO A 93 13.63 0.15 9.68
CA PRO A 93 14.15 0.83 8.50
C PRO A 93 13.71 2.29 8.44
N THR A 94 14.57 3.14 7.90
CA THR A 94 14.16 4.45 7.42
C THR A 94 13.63 4.38 5.99
N PHE A 95 12.94 5.44 5.56
CA PHE A 95 12.58 5.62 4.15
C PHE A 95 13.82 5.72 3.26
N ALA A 96 14.91 6.30 3.75
CA ALA A 96 16.18 6.34 3.03
C ALA A 96 16.76 4.93 2.82
N ASP A 97 16.74 4.07 3.83
CA ASP A 97 17.22 2.68 3.71
C ASP A 97 16.39 1.90 2.68
N THR A 98 15.07 2.14 2.66
CA THR A 98 14.15 1.46 1.73
C THR A 98 14.34 1.98 0.31
N VAL A 99 14.56 3.28 0.11
CA VAL A 99 14.92 3.85 -1.19
C VAL A 99 16.27 3.28 -1.66
N ALA A 100 17.26 3.17 -0.78
CA ALA A 100 18.55 2.56 -1.11
C ALA A 100 18.38 1.09 -1.55
N LEU A 101 17.50 0.33 -0.90
CA LEU A 101 17.14 -1.03 -1.30
C LEU A 101 16.51 -1.06 -2.71
N LEU A 102 15.58 -0.16 -3.03
CA LEU A 102 14.96 -0.03 -4.35
C LEU A 102 15.92 0.41 -5.45
N MET A 103 16.99 1.11 -5.09
CA MET A 103 17.99 1.63 -6.02
C MET A 103 19.11 0.63 -6.33
N LYS A 104 19.15 -0.54 -5.67
CA LYS A 104 20.05 -1.64 -6.08
C LYS A 104 19.76 -2.06 -7.54
N PRO A 105 20.77 -2.36 -8.38
CA PRO A 105 20.56 -2.72 -9.79
C PRO A 105 19.60 -3.90 -10.01
N GLU A 106 19.64 -4.90 -9.14
CA GLU A 106 18.77 -6.06 -9.16
C GLU A 106 17.31 -5.73 -8.80
N ASN A 107 17.06 -4.62 -8.11
CA ASN A 107 15.75 -4.24 -7.58
C ASN A 107 15.06 -3.14 -8.40
N GLN A 108 15.55 -2.81 -9.60
CA GLN A 108 14.98 -1.75 -10.43
C GLN A 108 13.54 -2.03 -10.89
N HIS A 109 13.10 -3.28 -10.84
CA HIS A 109 11.73 -3.70 -11.15
C HIS A 109 10.74 -3.43 -10.00
N MET A 110 11.24 -3.25 -8.77
CA MET A 110 10.40 -3.17 -7.57
C MET A 110 9.63 -1.86 -7.47
N LYS A 111 8.33 -1.97 -7.18
CA LYS A 111 7.49 -0.85 -6.73
C LYS A 111 7.45 -0.78 -5.20
N LEU A 112 7.30 0.44 -4.67
CA LEU A 112 7.06 0.68 -3.25
C LEU A 112 5.72 1.39 -3.08
N ASN A 113 4.74 0.70 -2.50
CA ASN A 113 3.50 1.31 -2.06
C ASN A 113 3.64 1.82 -0.62
N VAL A 114 3.52 3.13 -0.44
CA VAL A 114 3.70 3.81 0.84
C VAL A 114 2.32 4.16 1.41
N ASP A 115 1.88 3.47 2.46
CA ASP A 115 0.70 3.86 3.23
C ASP A 115 1.01 5.12 4.05
N VAL A 116 0.43 6.24 3.60
CA VAL A 116 0.55 7.54 4.26
C VAL A 116 -0.50 7.64 5.36
N LYS A 117 -0.06 7.45 6.61
CA LYS A 117 -0.94 7.51 7.78
C LYS A 117 -1.52 8.91 7.96
N VAL A 118 -2.84 8.95 8.26
CA VAL A 118 -3.63 10.19 8.41
C VAL A 118 -3.16 11.16 9.50
N SER A 119 -2.32 10.69 10.43
CA SER A 119 -1.76 11.49 11.51
C SER A 119 -0.51 12.28 11.12
N ASN A 120 0.06 12.02 9.94
CA ASN A 120 1.23 12.76 9.47
C ASN A 120 0.84 14.17 9.00
N ASP A 121 1.75 15.13 9.18
CA ASP A 121 1.66 16.45 8.57
C ASP A 121 2.10 16.36 7.09
N PRO A 122 1.21 16.60 6.10
CA PRO A 122 1.53 16.36 4.70
C PRO A 122 2.69 17.21 4.16
N PRO A 123 2.75 18.54 4.39
CA PRO A 123 3.88 19.34 3.92
C PRO A 123 5.22 18.85 4.48
N ARG A 124 5.29 18.57 5.78
CA ARG A 124 6.50 18.05 6.43
C ARG A 124 6.90 16.69 5.88
N LEU A 125 5.98 15.71 5.87
CA LEU A 125 6.27 14.35 5.40
C LEU A 125 6.74 14.35 3.94
N PHE A 126 5.99 15.00 3.04
CA PHE A 126 6.33 14.97 1.62
C PHE A 126 7.57 15.77 1.29
N ALA A 127 7.88 16.85 2.01
CA ALA A 127 9.16 17.56 1.84
C ALA A 127 10.36 16.68 2.23
N LEU A 128 10.24 15.92 3.32
CA LEU A 128 11.28 14.97 3.75
C LEU A 128 11.43 13.81 2.76
N MET A 129 10.33 13.24 2.29
CA MET A 129 10.36 12.21 1.25
C MET A 129 10.95 12.74 -0.05
N HIS A 130 10.55 13.94 -0.49
CA HIS A 130 11.07 14.58 -1.70
C HIS A 130 12.59 14.74 -1.60
N LYS A 131 13.10 15.25 -0.48
CA LYS A 131 14.55 15.39 -0.24
C LYS A 131 15.31 14.06 -0.41
N ILE A 132 14.73 12.95 0.06
CA ILE A 132 15.35 11.63 -0.05
C ILE A 132 15.27 11.08 -1.49
N ILE A 133 14.13 11.24 -2.14
CA ILE A 133 13.90 10.77 -3.52
C ILE A 133 14.77 11.57 -4.50
N SER A 134 14.76 12.90 -4.40
CA SER A 134 15.45 13.80 -5.32
C SER A 134 16.98 13.73 -5.22
N ALA A 135 17.50 13.16 -4.13
CA ALA A 135 18.92 12.89 -3.96
C ALA A 135 19.41 11.68 -4.79
N GLN A 136 18.51 10.87 -5.34
CA GLN A 136 18.85 9.69 -6.14
C GLN A 136 19.10 10.05 -7.62
N PRO A 137 19.99 9.33 -8.32
CA PRO A 137 20.23 9.56 -9.74
C PRO A 137 18.98 9.24 -10.57
N ALA A 138 18.70 10.10 -11.57
CA ALA A 138 17.56 9.96 -12.48
C ALA A 138 16.21 9.75 -11.77
N TRP A 139 16.04 10.30 -10.56
CA TRP A 139 14.91 9.99 -9.69
C TRP A 139 13.55 10.23 -10.34
N GLU A 140 13.38 11.27 -11.17
CA GLU A 140 12.10 11.59 -11.84
C GLU A 140 11.62 10.48 -12.77
N ALA A 141 12.54 9.84 -13.50
CA ALA A 141 12.22 8.82 -14.48
C ALA A 141 12.37 7.40 -13.92
N ALA A 142 13.37 7.18 -13.06
CA ALA A 142 13.77 5.85 -12.61
C ALA A 142 13.25 5.47 -11.22
N LEU A 143 12.96 6.42 -10.32
CA LEU A 143 12.56 6.12 -8.94
C LEU A 143 11.13 6.55 -8.62
N ALA A 144 10.81 7.84 -8.78
CA ALA A 144 9.53 8.41 -8.37
C ALA A 144 8.32 7.68 -8.96
N PRO A 145 8.30 7.26 -10.25
CA PRO A 145 7.16 6.52 -10.81
C PRO A 145 6.93 5.15 -10.15
N ARG A 146 7.96 4.56 -9.53
CA ARG A 146 7.89 3.29 -8.79
C ARG A 146 7.39 3.48 -7.35
N ILE A 147 7.37 4.71 -6.84
CA ILE A 147 6.84 5.03 -5.51
C ILE A 147 5.35 5.39 -5.66
N VAL A 148 4.51 4.58 -5.04
CA VAL A 148 3.05 4.72 -5.03
C VAL A 148 2.64 5.28 -3.68
N LEU A 149 2.03 6.46 -3.66
CA LEU A 149 1.54 7.09 -2.43
C LEU A 149 0.12 6.61 -2.14
N GLY A 150 -0.04 5.75 -1.13
CA GLY A 150 -1.33 5.27 -0.63
C GLY A 150 -1.97 6.31 0.29
N LEU A 151 -2.92 7.07 -0.27
CA LEU A 151 -3.56 8.19 0.43
C LEU A 151 -4.92 7.79 1.01
N TRP A 152 -5.02 7.88 2.33
CA TRP A 152 -6.28 7.70 3.05
C TRP A 152 -7.17 8.93 2.96
N HIS A 153 -6.61 10.15 3.03
CA HIS A 153 -7.38 11.39 3.18
C HIS A 153 -7.09 12.42 2.06
N THR A 154 -8.14 13.16 1.67
CA THR A 154 -8.06 14.17 0.59
C THR A 154 -7.07 15.29 0.87
N HIS A 155 -6.84 15.63 2.14
CA HIS A 155 -5.90 16.69 2.52
C HIS A 155 -4.47 16.39 2.04
N PHE A 156 -4.09 15.13 1.82
CA PHE A 156 -2.75 14.78 1.30
C PHE A 156 -2.63 15.02 -0.20
N VAL A 157 -3.74 15.00 -0.94
CA VAL A 157 -3.70 14.90 -2.40
C VAL A 157 -3.09 16.16 -3.04
N LEU A 158 -3.44 17.35 -2.54
CA LEU A 158 -2.88 18.59 -3.08
C LEU A 158 -1.38 18.71 -2.79
N HIS A 159 -0.95 18.35 -1.57
CA HIS A 159 0.46 18.36 -1.21
C HIS A 159 1.26 17.31 -1.97
N ALA A 160 0.71 16.12 -2.19
CA ALA A 160 1.34 15.07 -3.00
C ALA A 160 1.55 15.56 -4.44
N ARG A 161 0.54 16.20 -5.04
CA ARG A 161 0.65 16.79 -6.38
C ARG A 161 1.70 17.88 -6.49
N GLU A 162 1.83 18.71 -5.46
CA GLU A 162 2.75 19.84 -5.46
C GLU A 162 4.19 19.41 -5.20
N ILE A 163 4.41 18.53 -4.22
CA ILE A 163 5.73 18.20 -3.68
C ILE A 163 6.31 16.91 -4.30
N LEU A 164 5.45 15.95 -4.68
CA LEU A 164 5.82 14.65 -5.25
C LEU A 164 5.09 14.39 -6.58
N PRO A 165 5.15 15.30 -7.58
CA PRO A 165 4.35 15.22 -8.80
C PRO A 165 4.63 13.99 -9.67
N TYR A 166 5.85 13.42 -9.58
CA TYR A 166 6.27 12.25 -10.34
C TYR A 166 5.93 10.91 -9.65
N CYS A 167 5.45 10.96 -8.40
CA CYS A 167 5.02 9.75 -7.69
C CYS A 167 3.60 9.37 -8.10
N THR A 168 3.35 8.06 -8.16
CA THR A 168 2.04 7.53 -8.49
C THR A 168 1.09 7.74 -7.32
N MET A 169 -0.06 8.37 -7.53
CA MET A 169 -1.08 8.50 -6.48
C MET A 169 -2.06 7.34 -6.47
N SER A 170 -2.23 6.75 -5.29
CA SER A 170 -3.20 5.69 -4.99
C SER A 170 -4.15 6.15 -3.89
N HIS A 171 -5.42 5.74 -3.95
CA HIS A 171 -6.29 5.82 -2.79
C HIS A 171 -6.29 4.49 -2.07
N ILE A 172 -5.92 4.49 -0.79
CA ILE A 172 -6.12 3.34 0.10
C ILE A 172 -7.36 3.58 0.95
N GLY A 173 -8.28 2.62 0.97
CA GLY A 173 -9.59 2.89 1.55
C GLY A 173 -10.49 1.70 1.82
N ASN A 174 -11.52 2.01 2.59
CA ASN A 174 -12.54 1.08 3.05
C ASN A 174 -13.95 1.42 2.53
N ASP A 175 -14.08 2.30 1.54
CA ASP A 175 -15.38 2.77 1.03
C ASP A 175 -15.27 3.14 -0.46
N VAL A 176 -15.91 2.35 -1.32
CA VAL A 176 -15.90 2.56 -2.78
C VAL A 176 -16.68 3.81 -3.22
N CYS A 177 -17.69 4.24 -2.46
CA CYS A 177 -18.44 5.45 -2.76
C CYS A 177 -17.59 6.68 -2.47
N LEU A 178 -16.86 6.68 -1.35
CA LEU A 178 -15.90 7.72 -0.99
C LEU A 178 -14.77 7.78 -2.03
N ALA A 179 -14.22 6.63 -2.43
CA ALA A 179 -13.19 6.53 -3.47
C ALA A 179 -13.62 7.24 -4.77
N ARG A 180 -14.84 6.94 -5.26
CA ARG A 180 -15.42 7.61 -6.43
C ARG A 180 -15.60 9.10 -6.24
N GLN A 181 -16.13 9.50 -5.09
CA GLN A 181 -16.50 10.89 -4.86
C GLN A 181 -15.29 11.82 -4.73
N PHE A 182 -14.20 11.34 -4.15
CA PHE A 182 -13.11 12.21 -3.69
C PHE A 182 -11.74 11.92 -4.32
N PHE A 183 -11.50 10.70 -4.77
CA PHE A 183 -10.17 10.29 -5.26
C PHE A 183 -10.15 9.95 -6.76
N TRP A 184 -11.31 9.80 -7.40
CA TRP A 184 -11.42 9.36 -8.79
C TRP A 184 -10.55 10.15 -9.77
N ASP A 185 -10.58 11.48 -9.70
CA ASP A 185 -9.84 12.33 -10.65
C ASP A 185 -8.36 12.51 -10.30
N ASN A 186 -7.91 11.97 -9.17
CA ASN A 186 -6.59 12.23 -8.62
C ASN A 186 -5.73 10.96 -8.54
N CYS A 187 -6.36 9.79 -8.42
CA CYS A 187 -5.68 8.52 -8.25
C CYS A 187 -5.82 7.64 -9.49
N VAL A 188 -4.72 6.97 -9.84
CA VAL A 188 -4.67 5.97 -10.92
C VAL A 188 -4.84 4.55 -10.37
N LEU A 189 -4.53 4.34 -9.09
CA LEU A 189 -4.67 3.08 -8.36
C LEU A 189 -5.64 3.22 -7.19
N PHE A 190 -6.44 2.19 -6.93
CA PHE A 190 -7.32 2.09 -5.77
C PHE A 190 -6.98 0.83 -4.97
N SER A 191 -6.36 0.99 -3.81
CA SER A 191 -6.03 -0.07 -2.86
C SER A 191 -7.18 -0.29 -1.88
N MET A 192 -8.04 -1.25 -2.18
CA MET A 192 -9.31 -1.45 -1.48
C MET A 192 -9.29 -2.70 -0.61
N ARG A 193 -9.90 -2.62 0.57
CA ARG A 193 -10.02 -3.80 1.44
C ARG A 193 -10.84 -4.91 0.77
N PHE A 194 -10.28 -6.12 0.72
CA PHE A 194 -10.80 -7.25 -0.08
C PHE A 194 -12.31 -7.53 0.08
N PRO A 195 -12.89 -7.65 1.30
CA PRO A 195 -14.33 -7.89 1.44
C PRO A 195 -15.27 -6.84 0.82
N LEU A 196 -14.82 -5.61 0.58
CA LEU A 196 -15.64 -4.62 -0.15
C LEU A 196 -15.87 -5.05 -1.58
N MET A 197 -14.83 -5.64 -2.18
CA MET A 197 -14.80 -6.05 -3.57
C MET A 197 -15.71 -7.26 -3.82
N ALA A 198 -15.98 -8.07 -2.79
CA ALA A 198 -16.94 -9.16 -2.85
C ALA A 198 -18.40 -8.71 -3.01
N SER A 199 -18.73 -7.46 -2.70
CA SER A 199 -20.09 -6.94 -2.82
C SER A 199 -20.45 -6.58 -4.26
N VAL A 200 -21.77 -6.49 -4.56
CA VAL A 200 -22.27 -6.01 -5.87
C VAL A 200 -21.68 -4.64 -6.22
N GLU A 201 -21.60 -3.75 -5.23
CA GLU A 201 -21.08 -2.40 -5.41
C GLU A 201 -19.56 -2.39 -5.63
N GLY A 202 -18.82 -3.28 -4.96
CA GLY A 202 -17.39 -3.48 -5.20
C GLY A 202 -17.10 -4.04 -6.60
N GLN A 203 -17.89 -5.02 -7.06
CA GLN A 203 -17.79 -5.55 -8.42
C GLN A 203 -18.14 -4.51 -9.48
N ARG A 204 -19.10 -3.62 -9.19
CA ARG A 204 -19.41 -2.47 -10.04
C ARG A 204 -18.22 -1.50 -10.10
N PHE A 205 -17.63 -1.17 -8.95
CA PHE A 205 -16.45 -0.31 -8.86
C PHE A 205 -15.27 -0.86 -9.70
N LEU A 206 -15.00 -2.18 -9.62
CA LEU A 206 -13.97 -2.82 -10.45
C LEU A 206 -14.18 -2.62 -11.95
N ARG A 207 -15.42 -2.81 -12.43
CA ARG A 207 -15.75 -2.62 -13.84
C ARG A 207 -15.58 -1.16 -14.27
N GLU A 208 -15.97 -0.22 -13.41
CA GLU A 208 -15.79 1.22 -13.66
C GLU A 208 -14.31 1.59 -13.71
N CYS A 209 -13.49 1.10 -12.77
CA CYS A 209 -12.05 1.31 -12.77
C CYS A 209 -11.41 0.79 -14.06
N LYS A 210 -11.73 -0.46 -14.43
CA LYS A 210 -11.22 -1.08 -15.67
C LYS A 210 -11.61 -0.28 -16.92
N ALA A 211 -12.86 0.16 -17.01
CA ALA A 211 -13.33 0.99 -18.12
C ALA A 211 -12.63 2.36 -18.20
N ALA A 212 -12.20 2.90 -17.06
CA ALA A 212 -11.49 4.17 -16.96
C ALA A 212 -9.95 4.04 -17.01
N GLY A 213 -9.40 2.83 -17.24
CA GLY A 213 -7.96 2.59 -17.23
C GLY A 213 -7.31 2.74 -15.85
N LYS A 214 -8.09 2.62 -14.78
CA LYS A 214 -7.65 2.69 -13.38
C LYS A 214 -7.36 1.30 -12.85
N GLN A 215 -6.31 1.20 -12.04
CA GLN A 215 -5.89 -0.05 -11.42
C GLN A 215 -6.59 -0.27 -10.09
N VAL A 216 -6.80 -1.53 -9.71
CA VAL A 216 -7.32 -1.91 -8.40
C VAL A 216 -6.39 -2.91 -7.71
N ALA A 217 -5.97 -2.56 -6.50
CA ALA A 217 -5.27 -3.44 -5.58
C ALA A 217 -6.22 -3.91 -4.47
N VAL A 218 -6.02 -5.12 -3.96
CA VAL A 218 -6.79 -5.64 -2.81
C VAL A 218 -5.89 -6.05 -1.65
N TRP A 219 -6.32 -5.70 -0.44
CA TRP A 219 -5.57 -5.99 0.79
C TRP A 219 -6.48 -6.42 1.96
N THR A 220 -5.96 -7.11 2.98
CA THR A 220 -4.80 -8.00 2.91
C THR A 220 -5.32 -9.40 2.60
N VAL A 221 -4.76 -10.07 1.59
CA VAL A 221 -5.28 -11.34 1.06
C VAL A 221 -4.25 -12.43 1.29
N ASN A 222 -4.46 -13.26 2.31
CA ASN A 222 -3.51 -14.31 2.70
C ASN A 222 -4.02 -15.73 2.40
N ASP A 223 -5.34 -15.88 2.23
CA ASP A 223 -5.98 -17.15 1.97
C ASP A 223 -5.99 -17.46 0.47
N ARG A 224 -5.73 -18.72 0.09
CA ARG A 224 -5.65 -19.13 -1.32
C ARG A 224 -6.98 -19.03 -2.05
N ASP A 225 -8.11 -19.34 -1.41
CA ASP A 225 -9.43 -19.16 -2.04
C ASP A 225 -9.71 -17.68 -2.31
N GLU A 226 -9.33 -16.80 -1.37
CA GLU A 226 -9.44 -15.35 -1.55
C GLU A 226 -8.51 -14.84 -2.67
N MET A 227 -7.27 -15.35 -2.78
CA MET A 227 -6.35 -15.02 -3.87
C MET A 227 -6.92 -15.41 -5.24
N VAL A 228 -7.44 -16.64 -5.36
CA VAL A 228 -8.07 -17.10 -6.61
C VAL A 228 -9.30 -16.26 -6.94
N GLU A 229 -10.08 -15.85 -5.93
CA GLU A 229 -11.22 -14.99 -6.16
C GLU A 229 -10.82 -13.58 -6.60
N ALA A 230 -9.75 -13.01 -6.04
CA ALA A 230 -9.16 -11.76 -6.53
C ALA A 230 -8.72 -11.87 -8.00
N VAL A 231 -8.09 -13.00 -8.38
CA VAL A 231 -7.73 -13.31 -9.77
C VAL A 231 -8.96 -13.40 -10.67
N ARG A 232 -10.05 -14.03 -10.21
CA ARG A 232 -11.33 -14.11 -10.96
C ARG A 232 -11.95 -12.74 -11.18
N TRP A 233 -11.85 -11.83 -10.20
CA TRP A 233 -12.32 -10.45 -10.33
C TRP A 233 -11.47 -9.62 -11.30
N GLY A 234 -10.24 -10.07 -11.60
CA GLY A 234 -9.33 -9.37 -12.48
C GLY A 234 -8.77 -8.09 -11.85
N VAL A 235 -8.46 -8.13 -10.55
CA VAL A 235 -7.71 -7.07 -9.88
C VAL A 235 -6.30 -6.97 -10.46
N ASP A 236 -5.65 -5.81 -10.33
CA ASP A 236 -4.30 -5.58 -10.85
C ASP A 236 -3.21 -6.00 -9.86
N VAL A 237 -3.50 -5.96 -8.57
CA VAL A 237 -2.52 -6.23 -7.51
C VAL A 237 -3.16 -6.97 -6.34
N ILE A 238 -2.47 -7.96 -5.79
CA ILE A 238 -2.78 -8.60 -4.52
C ILE A 238 -1.72 -8.21 -3.49
N LEU A 239 -2.15 -7.55 -2.41
CA LEU A 239 -1.30 -7.28 -1.25
C LEU A 239 -1.47 -8.40 -0.23
N THR A 240 -0.37 -9.03 0.15
CA THR A 240 -0.37 -10.24 0.97
C THR A 240 0.80 -10.30 1.95
N ASP A 241 0.58 -10.88 3.13
CA ASP A 241 1.63 -11.16 4.11
C ASP A 241 2.49 -12.38 3.72
N VAL A 242 2.01 -13.17 2.75
CA VAL A 242 2.61 -14.43 2.28
C VAL A 242 2.92 -14.38 0.77
N PRO A 243 3.88 -13.55 0.31
CA PRO A 243 4.14 -13.35 -1.12
C PRO A 243 4.45 -14.64 -1.87
N LEU A 244 5.33 -15.49 -1.32
CA LEU A 244 5.64 -16.81 -1.88
C LEU A 244 4.38 -17.66 -2.16
N THR A 245 3.40 -17.66 -1.25
CA THR A 245 2.16 -18.42 -1.43
C THR A 245 1.38 -17.96 -2.65
N TYR A 246 1.29 -16.65 -2.87
CA TYR A 246 0.62 -16.13 -4.07
C TYR A 246 1.45 -16.37 -5.33
N LEU A 247 2.79 -16.26 -5.25
CA LEU A 247 3.67 -16.48 -6.41
C LEU A 247 3.62 -17.94 -6.91
N GLU A 248 3.64 -18.91 -5.99
CA GLU A 248 3.41 -20.33 -6.33
C GLU A 248 2.03 -20.55 -6.95
N LEU A 249 0.98 -19.93 -6.38
CA LEU A 249 -0.36 -20.00 -6.92
C LEU A 249 -0.44 -19.37 -8.32
N ARG A 250 0.22 -18.23 -8.53
CA ARG A 250 0.31 -17.54 -9.82
C ARG A 250 0.96 -18.44 -10.87
N GLU A 251 2.06 -19.11 -10.53
CA GLU A 251 2.71 -20.08 -11.43
C GLU A 251 1.76 -21.25 -11.81
N THR A 252 0.97 -21.76 -10.86
CA THR A 252 -0.03 -22.80 -11.18
C THR A 252 -1.17 -22.28 -12.07
N LEU A 253 -1.61 -21.05 -11.86
CA LEU A 253 -2.63 -20.38 -12.68
C LEU A 253 -2.14 -20.08 -14.11
N GLU A 254 -0.85 -19.78 -14.27
CA GLU A 254 -0.22 -19.59 -15.59
C GLU A 254 -0.13 -20.90 -16.38
N LYS A 255 0.12 -22.03 -15.69
CA LYS A 255 0.18 -23.36 -16.31
C LYS A 255 -1.19 -23.88 -16.72
N ASP A 256 -2.17 -23.82 -15.82
CA ASP A 256 -3.53 -24.30 -16.07
C ASP A 256 -4.54 -23.51 -15.22
N TYR A 257 -5.04 -22.42 -15.81
CA TYR A 257 -5.98 -21.53 -15.14
C TYR A 257 -7.28 -22.24 -14.79
N ASP A 258 -7.92 -22.90 -15.76
CA ASP A 258 -9.27 -23.42 -15.57
C ASP A 258 -9.30 -24.55 -14.53
N ARG A 259 -8.27 -25.42 -14.53
CA ARG A 259 -8.14 -26.47 -13.52
C ARG A 259 -7.86 -25.91 -12.14
N THR A 260 -6.89 -24.99 -12.02
CA THR A 260 -6.53 -24.38 -10.72
C THR A 260 -7.74 -23.65 -10.15
N VAL A 261 -8.41 -22.83 -10.95
CA VAL A 261 -9.60 -22.10 -10.52
C VAL A 261 -10.75 -23.04 -10.12
N ALA A 262 -10.94 -24.18 -10.79
CA ALA A 262 -11.98 -25.14 -10.44
C ALA A 262 -11.76 -25.82 -9.08
N GLN A 263 -10.53 -25.86 -8.57
CA GLN A 263 -10.19 -26.44 -7.26
C GLN A 263 -10.55 -25.52 -6.08
N HIS A 264 -10.76 -24.22 -6.34
CA HIS A 264 -10.97 -23.21 -5.32
C HIS A 264 -12.43 -22.77 -5.25
N SER A 265 -13.01 -22.84 -4.05
CA SER A 265 -14.43 -22.59 -3.85
C SER A 265 -14.71 -21.11 -3.58
N ARG A 266 -15.92 -20.66 -3.92
CA ARG A 266 -16.45 -19.35 -3.49
C ARG A 266 -17.17 -19.41 -2.14
N MET A 267 -17.32 -20.61 -1.56
CA MET A 267 -18.14 -20.81 -0.36
C MET A 267 -17.73 -19.91 0.81
N PHE A 268 -16.46 -19.53 0.90
CA PHE A 268 -15.94 -18.64 1.95
C PHE A 268 -16.68 -17.29 2.03
N LEU A 269 -17.28 -16.82 0.93
CA LEU A 269 -18.09 -15.59 0.89
C LEU A 269 -19.34 -15.66 1.77
N TRP A 270 -19.77 -16.86 2.16
CA TRP A 270 -20.97 -17.09 2.96
C TRP A 270 -20.70 -17.79 4.30
N THR A 271 -19.44 -18.11 4.63
CA THR A 271 -19.10 -18.81 5.89
C THR A 271 -18.76 -17.85 7.04
N THR A 272 -18.65 -16.55 6.79
CA THR A 272 -18.24 -15.56 7.79
C THR A 272 -18.94 -14.21 7.61
N LEU A 273 -19.15 -13.51 8.72
CA LEU A 273 -19.68 -12.14 8.72
C LEU A 273 -18.76 -11.15 8.01
N ARG A 274 -17.48 -11.50 7.76
CA ARG A 274 -16.50 -10.64 7.07
C ARG A 274 -17.00 -10.16 5.70
N PHE A 275 -17.79 -10.97 5.00
CA PHE A 275 -18.34 -10.68 3.67
C PHE A 275 -19.81 -10.28 3.68
N PHE A 276 -20.46 -10.35 4.85
CA PHE A 276 -21.85 -9.94 4.99
C PHE A 276 -22.00 -8.44 4.81
N TYR A 277 -22.80 -8.02 3.82
CA TYR A 277 -22.83 -6.62 3.38
C TYR A 277 -23.10 -5.60 4.50
N PRO A 278 -24.06 -5.81 5.43
CA PRO A 278 -24.24 -4.91 6.57
C PRO A 278 -22.99 -4.76 7.45
N PHE A 279 -22.22 -5.84 7.66
CA PHE A 279 -20.98 -5.79 8.43
C PHE A 279 -19.88 -5.04 7.66
N VAL A 280 -19.80 -5.26 6.34
CA VAL A 280 -18.89 -4.53 5.44
C VAL A 280 -19.20 -3.03 5.47
N LEU A 281 -20.49 -2.66 5.38
CA LEU A 281 -20.94 -1.26 5.43
C LEU A 281 -20.65 -0.63 6.79
N MET A 282 -20.96 -1.32 7.90
CA MET A 282 -20.65 -0.85 9.26
C MET A 282 -19.16 -0.53 9.41
N ARG A 283 -18.26 -1.40 8.95
CA ARG A 283 -16.81 -1.14 8.97
C ARG A 283 -16.41 0.08 8.14
N SER A 284 -17.05 0.27 6.99
CA SER A 284 -16.82 1.43 6.11
C SER A 284 -17.21 2.74 6.82
N LEU A 285 -18.38 2.76 7.47
CA LEU A 285 -18.87 3.90 8.25
C LEU A 285 -17.97 4.21 9.46
N LEU A 286 -17.54 3.19 10.21
CA LEU A 286 -16.63 3.37 11.34
C LEU A 286 -15.28 3.94 10.90
N THR A 287 -14.73 3.45 9.79
CA THR A 287 -13.48 3.99 9.22
C THR A 287 -13.67 5.46 8.84
N ARG A 288 -14.74 5.78 8.11
CA ARG A 288 -15.06 7.16 7.71
C ARG A 288 -15.19 8.10 8.92
N PHE A 289 -15.87 7.66 9.97
CA PHE A 289 -16.00 8.42 11.21
C PHE A 289 -14.66 8.66 11.89
N PHE A 290 -13.82 7.62 12.01
CA PHE A 290 -12.50 7.72 12.62
C PHE A 290 -11.58 8.68 11.85
N MET A 291 -11.57 8.59 10.52
CA MET A 291 -10.80 9.51 9.67
C MET A 291 -11.26 10.96 9.82
N ALA A 292 -12.58 11.18 9.86
CA ALA A 292 -13.14 12.51 10.06
C ALA A 292 -12.77 13.11 11.43
N ARG A 293 -12.62 12.27 12.45
CA ARG A 293 -12.18 12.71 13.79
C ARG A 293 -10.70 13.13 13.82
N ILE A 294 -9.84 12.49 13.04
CA ILE A 294 -8.39 12.78 13.02
C ILE A 294 -8.08 13.96 12.10
N ALA A 295 -8.61 13.95 10.89
CA ALA A 295 -8.18 14.81 9.79
C ALA A 295 -9.27 15.79 9.32
N GLY A 296 -10.43 15.81 9.97
CA GLY A 296 -11.59 16.58 9.54
C GLY A 296 -12.36 15.91 8.40
N PRO A 297 -13.46 16.54 7.92
CA PRO A 297 -14.25 15.97 6.82
C PRO A 297 -13.46 15.95 5.50
N MET A 298 -13.73 14.95 4.66
CA MET A 298 -13.22 14.91 3.29
C MET A 298 -13.69 16.13 2.51
N GLN A 299 -12.78 16.77 1.80
CA GLN A 299 -13.08 17.94 0.97
C GLN A 299 -13.07 17.54 -0.50
N ARG A 300 -13.99 18.10 -1.29
CA ARG A 300 -13.90 17.97 -2.74
C ARG A 300 -12.66 18.73 -3.20
N LEU A 301 -11.84 18.04 -3.97
CA LEU A 301 -10.61 18.61 -4.50
C LEU A 301 -10.92 19.38 -5.79
N PRO A 302 -10.19 20.47 -6.07
CA PRO A 302 -10.23 21.07 -7.40
C PRO A 302 -9.78 20.03 -8.44
N PRO A 303 -10.32 20.10 -9.67
CA PRO A 303 -9.88 19.23 -10.76
C PRO A 303 -8.36 19.33 -10.92
N ALA A 304 -7.74 18.22 -11.34
CA ALA A 304 -6.33 18.24 -11.74
C ALA A 304 -6.13 19.41 -12.71
N ARG A 305 -5.15 20.29 -12.46
CA ARG A 305 -4.78 21.26 -13.49
C ARG A 305 -4.39 20.44 -14.71
N ALA A 306 -5.05 20.66 -15.85
CA ALA A 306 -4.59 20.12 -17.11
C ALA A 306 -3.10 20.47 -17.20
N GLU A 307 -2.25 19.46 -17.38
CA GLU A 307 -0.82 19.68 -17.58
C GLU A 307 -0.67 20.80 -18.60
N LYS A 308 0.21 21.76 -18.31
CA LYS A 308 0.71 22.67 -19.34
C LYS A 308 1.43 21.81 -20.36
N ALA A 309 0.68 21.27 -21.31
CA ALA A 309 1.22 20.76 -22.55
C ALA A 309 1.93 21.94 -23.22
N GLY A 310 3.26 21.89 -23.23
CA GLY A 310 4.11 22.79 -24.01
C GLY A 310 4.76 23.92 -23.21
N LYS A 311 6.11 23.88 -23.22
CA LYS A 311 7.16 24.92 -23.14
C LYS A 311 8.26 24.42 -22.21
N ALA A 312 9.46 24.06 -22.65
CA ALA A 312 10.14 24.17 -23.94
C ALA A 312 11.15 23.02 -24.08
#